data_AF-A0A8B5WXV6-F1
#
_entry.id   AF-A0A8B5WXV6-F1
#
_cell.length_a   1.000
_cell.length_b   1.000
_cell.length_c   1.000
_cell.angle_alpha   90.00
_cell.angle_beta   90.00
_cell.angle_gamma   90.00
#
_symmetry.space_group_name_H-M   'P 1'
#
loop_
_entity.id
_entity.type
_entity.pdbx_description
1 polymer ?
#
loop_
_entity_poly.entity_id
_entity_poly.type
_entity_poly.pdbx_seq_one_letter_code
_entity_poly.pdbx_strand_id
1 'polypeptide(L)'
;MTVSRKLIGVTIAVVLAVIVGGVVVAQVAPNRSGSWGHGFGMMHGRGTMHGRDSMHGEGEHGMAESEAEYLSHMIPHHQEAVDRAFDLLALTERREMRDFAESIIAEQTAEIEFMLERLADLYPGVEPDQSYQPMMRPLLGLSADEVDRVFLEDMHPHHMHAIMSSRMLLWSGADVSDDVADLAEAIIASQSAEITLMGRWYREWYGSTPMGMHGAMMRGR
;
A
#
# COMPACT_ATOMS: atom_id res chain seq x y z
N MET A 1 -22.04 12.06 -49.92
CA MET A 1 -22.69 11.24 -48.87
C MET A 1 -21.61 10.88 -47.86
N THR A 2 -21.58 11.56 -46.73
CA THR A 2 -20.54 11.45 -45.69
C THR A 2 -20.91 10.34 -44.71
N VAL A 3 -20.06 9.31 -44.59
CA VAL A 3 -20.24 8.26 -43.57
C VAL A 3 -19.55 8.74 -42.29
N SER A 4 -20.37 9.00 -41.28
CA SER A 4 -19.99 9.47 -39.94
C SER A 4 -19.28 8.35 -39.17
N ARG A 5 -18.06 8.62 -38.68
CA ARG A 5 -17.34 7.78 -37.71
C ARG A 5 -18.06 7.90 -36.35
N LYS A 6 -18.75 6.85 -35.93
CA LYS A 6 -19.29 6.74 -34.57
C LYS A 6 -18.13 6.41 -33.63
N LEU A 7 -17.85 7.32 -32.71
CA LEU A 7 -17.01 7.11 -31.54
C LEU A 7 -17.61 5.96 -30.71
N ILE A 8 -16.83 4.90 -30.52
CA ILE A 8 -17.14 3.85 -29.55
C ILE A 8 -16.71 4.43 -28.20
N GLY A 9 -17.68 4.90 -27.42
CA GLY A 9 -17.45 5.32 -26.04
C GLY A 9 -17.13 4.08 -25.21
N VAL A 10 -15.90 3.99 -24.70
CA VAL A 10 -15.54 3.06 -23.64
C VAL A 10 -16.31 3.54 -22.40
N THR A 11 -17.27 2.72 -21.96
CA THR A 11 -18.04 2.99 -20.76
C THR A 11 -17.24 2.43 -19.60
N ILE A 12 -16.65 3.31 -18.78
CA ILE A 12 -16.04 2.93 -17.51
C ILE A 12 -17.16 2.36 -16.65
N ALA A 13 -17.16 1.04 -16.46
CA ALA A 13 -18.02 0.40 -15.50
C ALA A 13 -17.45 0.71 -14.11
N VAL A 14 -18.06 1.69 -13.43
CA VAL A 14 -17.86 1.89 -11.99
C VAL A 14 -18.29 0.59 -11.31
N VAL A 15 -17.32 -0.24 -10.92
CA VAL A 15 -17.56 -1.35 -10.02
C VAL A 15 -17.85 -0.71 -8.66
N LEU A 16 -19.14 -0.51 -8.38
CA LEU A 16 -19.60 -0.26 -7.03
C LEU A 16 -19.20 -1.47 -6.20
N ALA A 17 -18.13 -1.33 -5.42
CA ALA A 17 -17.83 -2.22 -4.32
C ALA A 17 -19.09 -2.32 -3.47
N VAL A 18 -19.80 -3.44 -3.59
CA VAL A 18 -20.86 -3.77 -2.66
C VAL A 18 -20.15 -4.11 -1.36
N ILE A 19 -20.06 -3.11 -0.49
CA ILE A 19 -19.65 -3.26 0.90
C ILE A 19 -20.69 -4.17 1.57
N VAL A 20 -20.45 -5.49 1.52
CA VAL A 20 -21.15 -6.44 2.39
C VAL A 20 -20.39 -6.45 3.71
N GLY A 21 -20.74 -5.54 4.61
CA GLY A 21 -20.34 -5.66 6.01
C GLY A 21 -20.07 -4.35 6.74
N GLY A 22 -21.13 -3.64 7.12
CA GLY A 22 -21.07 -2.72 8.27
C GLY A 22 -21.00 -1.22 7.95
N VAL A 23 -22.09 -0.67 7.46
CA VAL A 23 -22.30 0.79 7.42
C VAL A 23 -22.45 1.32 8.86
N VAL A 24 -21.44 2.05 9.34
CA VAL A 24 -21.63 3.15 10.29
C VAL A 24 -20.97 4.39 9.68
N VAL A 25 -21.72 5.13 8.87
CA VAL A 25 -21.32 6.45 8.41
C VAL A 25 -21.57 7.43 9.56
N ALA A 26 -20.55 7.69 10.36
CA ALA A 26 -20.51 8.86 11.23
C ALA A 26 -20.06 10.06 10.38
N GLN A 27 -20.97 11.00 10.17
CA GLN A 27 -20.69 12.28 9.50
C GLN A 27 -19.68 13.08 10.35
N VAL A 28 -18.46 13.30 9.84
CA VAL A 28 -17.50 14.24 10.44
C VAL A 28 -17.15 15.32 9.41
N ALA A 29 -17.62 16.53 9.69
CA ALA A 29 -17.27 17.73 8.94
C ALA A 29 -15.80 18.14 9.19
N PRO A 30 -15.12 18.77 8.22
CA PRO A 30 -13.73 19.17 8.38
C PRO A 30 -13.64 20.43 9.26
N ASN A 31 -12.98 20.32 10.41
CA ASN A 31 -12.63 21.47 11.23
C ASN A 31 -11.13 21.76 11.14
N ARG A 32 -10.77 22.84 10.43
CA ARG A 32 -9.42 23.40 10.39
C ARG A 32 -9.21 24.35 11.57
N SER A 33 -8.30 24.01 12.49
CA SER A 33 -7.34 24.92 13.15
C SER A 33 -6.72 24.25 14.37
N GLY A 34 -5.39 24.26 14.50
CA GLY A 34 -4.74 23.90 15.77
C GLY A 34 -3.25 23.60 15.68
N SER A 35 -2.44 24.65 15.86
CA SER A 35 -0.98 24.62 16.01
C SER A 35 -0.55 24.03 17.36
N TRP A 36 0.43 23.12 17.36
CA TRP A 36 1.36 22.77 18.45
C TRP A 36 2.65 22.29 17.78
N GLY A 37 3.89 22.68 18.10
CA GLY A 37 4.48 23.24 19.30
C GLY A 37 5.84 22.54 19.50
N HIS A 38 6.93 23.30 19.30
CA HIS A 38 8.36 22.95 19.34
C HIS A 38 8.89 22.00 20.44
N GLY A 39 10.01 21.31 20.14
CA GLY A 39 11.15 21.20 21.08
C GLY A 39 12.14 20.04 20.88
N PHE A 40 13.43 20.35 21.09
CA PHE A 40 14.66 19.51 21.12
C PHE A 40 15.33 19.21 19.76
N GLY A 41 16.55 19.63 19.44
CA GLY A 41 17.57 20.40 20.16
C GLY A 41 18.84 20.47 19.29
N MET A 42 19.38 21.68 19.07
CA MET A 42 20.60 21.91 18.29
C MET A 42 21.86 21.63 19.12
N MET A 43 22.82 20.88 18.57
CA MET A 43 24.22 20.91 18.97
C MET A 43 25.09 21.32 17.78
N HIS A 44 25.74 22.47 17.92
CA HIS A 44 26.74 22.98 16.98
C HIS A 44 28.07 22.22 17.15
N GLY A 45 28.66 21.80 16.02
CA GLY A 45 30.05 21.39 15.92
C GLY A 45 30.66 21.90 14.61
N ARG A 46 31.55 22.89 14.70
CA ARG A 46 32.29 23.48 13.58
C ARG A 46 33.57 22.68 13.33
N GLY A 47 33.71 22.10 12.14
CA GLY A 47 34.94 21.51 11.62
C GLY A 47 35.00 21.68 10.10
N THR A 48 36.10 22.21 9.59
CA THR A 48 36.31 22.57 8.19
C THR A 48 37.07 21.50 7.40
N MET A 49 36.66 21.35 6.13
CA MET A 49 37.39 20.92 4.92
C MET A 49 37.54 19.43 4.53
N HIS A 50 37.10 19.21 3.28
CA HIS A 50 37.62 18.35 2.20
C HIS A 50 37.48 16.83 2.26
N GLY A 51 36.75 16.31 1.27
CA GLY A 51 36.70 14.88 0.94
C GLY A 51 35.56 14.61 -0.03
N ARG A 52 35.86 14.72 -1.32
CA ARG A 52 34.98 14.36 -2.43
C ARG A 52 35.02 12.85 -2.55
N ASP A 53 34.10 12.15 -1.89
CA ASP A 53 33.75 10.78 -2.22
C ASP A 53 32.24 10.64 -2.13
N SER A 54 31.63 10.45 -3.30
CA SER A 54 30.23 10.07 -3.46
C SER A 54 30.03 8.70 -2.81
N MET A 55 29.64 8.70 -1.54
CA MET A 55 28.93 7.57 -0.96
C MET A 55 27.49 7.64 -1.49
N HIS A 56 27.23 6.94 -2.60
CA HIS A 56 25.88 6.50 -2.90
C HIS A 56 25.45 5.61 -1.74
N GLY A 57 24.61 6.16 -0.87
CA GLY A 57 24.00 5.42 0.21
C GLY A 57 23.08 4.36 -0.36
N GLU A 58 23.49 3.11 -0.28
CA GLU A 58 22.55 1.99 -0.26
C GLU A 58 21.74 2.13 1.04
N GLY A 59 20.47 2.50 0.95
CA GLY A 59 19.61 2.58 2.15
C GLY A 59 18.36 3.44 2.12
N GLU A 60 18.01 4.09 1.01
CA GLU A 60 16.68 4.69 0.85
C GLU A 60 16.05 4.12 -0.42
N HIS A 61 15.13 3.15 -0.27
CA HIS A 61 14.17 2.89 -1.32
C HIS A 61 13.36 4.18 -1.47
N GLY A 62 13.72 4.99 -2.47
CA GLY A 62 13.05 6.25 -2.77
C GLY A 62 11.56 5.98 -2.87
N MET A 63 10.78 6.58 -1.98
CA MET A 63 9.33 6.58 -2.13
C MET A 63 9.01 7.33 -3.42
N ALA A 64 8.16 6.75 -4.26
CA ALA A 64 7.96 7.18 -5.64
C ALA A 64 7.81 8.70 -5.79
N GLU A 65 8.72 9.32 -6.53
CA GLU A 65 8.73 10.77 -6.78
C GLU A 65 8.07 11.13 -8.11
N SER A 66 7.69 10.12 -8.92
CA SER A 66 6.99 10.28 -10.19
C SER A 66 5.86 9.26 -10.36
N GLU A 67 4.89 9.56 -11.23
CA GLU A 67 3.78 8.66 -11.56
C GLU A 67 4.28 7.32 -12.16
N ALA A 68 5.27 7.36 -13.06
CA ALA A 68 5.84 6.15 -13.65
C ALA A 68 6.50 5.24 -12.61
N GLU A 69 7.27 5.82 -11.68
CA GLU A 69 7.91 5.08 -10.59
C GLU A 69 6.88 4.50 -9.62
N TYR A 70 5.84 5.27 -9.30
CA TYR A 70 4.72 4.81 -8.46
C TYR A 70 4.05 3.59 -9.09
N LEU A 71 3.62 3.69 -10.35
CA LEU A 71 2.98 2.58 -11.06
C LEU A 71 3.91 1.37 -11.16
N SER A 72 5.17 1.58 -11.58
CA SER A 72 6.16 0.51 -11.75
C SER A 72 6.43 -0.26 -10.43
N HIS A 73 6.51 0.44 -9.31
CA HIS A 73 6.79 -0.17 -8.00
C HIS A 73 5.54 -0.75 -7.32
N MET A 74 4.37 -0.11 -7.46
CA MET A 74 3.15 -0.54 -6.80
C MET A 74 2.56 -1.82 -7.37
N ILE A 75 2.84 -2.14 -8.64
CA ILE A 75 2.44 -3.40 -9.28
C ILE A 75 3.01 -4.63 -8.53
N PRO A 76 4.34 -4.84 -8.42
CA PRO A 76 4.88 -5.99 -7.70
C PRO A 76 4.57 -5.94 -6.20
N HIS A 77 4.44 -4.76 -5.60
CA HIS A 77 3.99 -4.61 -4.21
C HIS A 77 2.57 -5.14 -4.02
N HIS A 78 1.62 -4.82 -4.90
CA HIS A 78 0.27 -5.38 -4.82
C HIS A 78 0.25 -6.88 -5.13
N GLN A 79 1.09 -7.33 -6.07
CA GLN A 79 1.17 -8.76 -6.39
C GLN A 79 1.62 -9.59 -5.18
N GLU A 80 2.54 -9.10 -4.35
CA GLU A 80 2.92 -9.79 -3.11
C GLU A 80 1.71 -9.98 -2.19
N ALA A 81 0.91 -8.94 -1.97
CA ALA A 81 -0.27 -9.04 -1.11
C ALA A 81 -1.32 -10.01 -1.66
N VAL A 82 -1.54 -10.02 -2.98
CA VAL A 82 -2.42 -10.99 -3.64
C VAL A 82 -1.91 -12.43 -3.43
N ASP A 83 -0.62 -12.66 -3.67
CA ASP A 83 0.00 -13.99 -3.49
C ASP A 83 -0.10 -14.47 -2.03
N ARG A 84 0.17 -13.59 -1.06
CA ARG A 84 0.03 -13.90 0.37
C ARG A 84 -1.43 -14.12 0.78
N ALA A 85 -2.38 -13.43 0.16
CA ALA A 85 -3.80 -13.66 0.41
C ALA A 85 -4.26 -15.02 -0.12
N PHE A 86 -3.74 -15.50 -1.25
CA PHE A 86 -3.97 -16.88 -1.71
C PHE A 86 -3.40 -17.92 -0.75
N ASP A 87 -2.19 -17.71 -0.24
CA ASP A 87 -1.60 -18.57 0.79
C ASP A 87 -2.48 -18.58 2.06
N LEU A 88 -2.95 -17.41 2.49
CA LEU A 88 -3.82 -17.26 3.65
C LEU A 88 -5.13 -18.05 3.48
N LEU A 89 -5.79 -17.97 2.32
CA LEU A 89 -7.02 -18.73 2.05
C LEU A 89 -6.85 -20.24 2.21
N ALA A 90 -5.69 -20.76 1.80
CA ALA A 90 -5.40 -22.18 1.89
C ALA A 90 -5.10 -22.64 3.32
N LEU A 91 -4.64 -21.73 4.19
CA LEU A 91 -4.01 -22.07 5.47
C LEU A 91 -4.81 -21.63 6.70
N THR A 92 -5.68 -20.61 6.58
CA THR A 92 -6.45 -20.10 7.72
C THR A 92 -7.69 -20.93 8.06
N GLU A 93 -7.97 -21.04 9.35
CA GLU A 93 -9.22 -21.61 9.87
C GLU A 93 -10.25 -20.53 10.25
N ARG A 94 -9.84 -19.24 10.31
CA ARG A 94 -10.73 -18.13 10.70
C ARG A 94 -11.51 -17.63 9.49
N ARG A 95 -12.83 -17.57 9.62
CA ARG A 95 -13.70 -17.06 8.56
C ARG A 95 -13.38 -15.59 8.25
N GLU A 96 -13.15 -14.78 9.27
CA GLU A 96 -12.79 -13.37 9.14
C GLU A 96 -11.55 -13.17 8.26
N MET A 97 -10.54 -14.04 8.41
CA MET A 97 -9.31 -13.97 7.60
C MET A 97 -9.53 -14.47 6.16
N ARG A 98 -10.46 -15.41 5.93
CA ARG A 98 -10.83 -15.81 4.56
C ARG A 98 -11.55 -14.70 3.83
N ASP A 99 -12.57 -14.11 4.47
CA ASP A 99 -13.36 -13.02 3.91
C ASP A 99 -12.42 -11.82 3.59
N PHE A 100 -11.41 -11.56 4.44
CA PHE A 100 -10.40 -10.53 4.20
C PHE A 100 -9.41 -10.86 3.08
N ALA A 101 -8.96 -12.12 2.99
CA ALA A 101 -8.09 -12.53 1.89
C ALA A 101 -8.80 -12.43 0.53
N GLU A 102 -10.08 -12.80 0.46
CA GLU A 102 -10.91 -12.63 -0.73
C GLU A 102 -11.04 -11.16 -1.15
N SER A 103 -11.20 -10.23 -0.19
CA SER A 103 -11.26 -8.80 -0.51
C SER A 103 -9.93 -8.27 -1.05
N ILE A 104 -8.80 -8.62 -0.42
CA ILE A 104 -7.47 -8.25 -0.91
C ILE A 104 -7.24 -8.75 -2.33
N ILE A 105 -7.55 -10.02 -2.61
CA ILE A 105 -7.39 -10.60 -3.95
C ILE A 105 -8.23 -9.83 -4.96
N ALA A 106 -9.49 -9.57 -4.66
CA ALA A 106 -10.40 -8.91 -5.58
C ALA A 106 -9.98 -7.45 -5.86
N GLU A 107 -9.69 -6.67 -4.81
CA GLU A 107 -9.36 -5.25 -4.94
C GLU A 107 -7.98 -5.07 -5.58
N GLN A 108 -6.94 -5.72 -5.03
CA GLN A 108 -5.58 -5.49 -5.50
C GLN A 108 -5.31 -6.08 -6.88
N THR A 109 -6.02 -7.16 -7.30
CA THR A 109 -5.92 -7.63 -8.69
C THR A 109 -6.46 -6.60 -9.67
N ALA A 110 -7.60 -5.96 -9.35
CA ALA A 110 -8.16 -4.92 -10.20
C ALA A 110 -7.25 -3.68 -10.26
N GLU A 111 -6.63 -3.32 -9.15
CA GLU A 111 -5.64 -2.22 -9.09
C GLU A 111 -4.38 -2.56 -9.91
N ILE A 112 -3.88 -3.80 -9.85
CA ILE A 112 -2.75 -4.25 -10.70
C ILE A 112 -3.10 -4.14 -12.18
N GLU A 113 -4.27 -4.63 -12.60
CA GLU A 113 -4.71 -4.55 -13.99
C GLU A 113 -4.77 -3.11 -14.48
N PHE A 114 -5.34 -2.21 -13.67
CA PHE A 114 -5.39 -0.78 -13.96
C PHE A 114 -3.99 -0.18 -14.07
N MET A 115 -3.11 -0.45 -13.10
CA MET A 115 -1.75 0.10 -13.09
C MET A 115 -0.92 -0.39 -14.29
N LEU A 116 -1.08 -1.66 -14.69
CA LEU A 116 -0.43 -2.20 -15.89
C LEU A 116 -0.90 -1.49 -17.16
N GLU A 117 -2.21 -1.25 -17.29
CA GLU A 117 -2.77 -0.50 -18.43
C GLU A 117 -2.20 0.92 -18.48
N ARG A 118 -2.23 1.64 -17.35
CA ARG A 118 -1.69 3.00 -17.25
C ARG A 118 -0.21 3.09 -17.49
N LEU A 119 0.59 2.17 -16.94
CA LEU A 119 2.03 2.16 -17.14
C LEU A 119 2.37 1.97 -18.62
N ALA A 120 1.69 1.05 -19.32
CA ALA A 120 1.90 0.79 -20.73
C ALA A 120 1.46 1.97 -21.63
N ASP A 121 0.33 2.61 -21.31
CA ASP A 121 -0.24 3.71 -22.09
C ASP A 121 0.53 5.02 -21.93
N LEU A 122 0.85 5.39 -20.69
CA LEU A 122 1.46 6.68 -20.35
C LEU A 122 2.98 6.66 -20.50
N TYR A 123 3.60 5.50 -20.26
CA TYR A 123 5.06 5.36 -20.16
C TYR A 123 5.59 4.19 -20.99
N PRO A 124 5.45 4.24 -22.33
CA PRO A 124 5.86 3.15 -23.19
C PRO A 124 7.35 2.82 -23.03
N GLY A 125 7.64 1.56 -22.69
CA GLY A 125 8.99 1.05 -22.44
C GLY A 125 9.45 1.12 -20.98
N VAL A 126 8.61 1.63 -20.07
CA VAL A 126 8.77 1.43 -18.63
C VAL A 126 8.07 0.13 -18.25
N GLU A 127 8.78 -0.72 -17.51
CA GLU A 127 8.29 -2.02 -17.06
C GLU A 127 8.04 -1.99 -15.54
N PRO A 128 7.24 -2.92 -15.00
CA PRO A 128 7.14 -3.12 -13.56
C PRO A 128 8.51 -3.42 -12.94
N ASP A 129 8.74 -2.91 -11.73
CA ASP A 129 10.02 -2.98 -11.03
C ASP A 129 10.44 -4.43 -10.76
N GLN A 130 11.48 -4.87 -11.47
CA GLN A 130 12.03 -6.22 -11.37
C GLN A 130 12.96 -6.41 -10.16
N SER A 131 13.31 -5.32 -9.47
CA SER A 131 14.21 -5.34 -8.31
C SER A 131 13.47 -5.47 -6.97
N TYR A 132 12.14 -5.48 -7.02
CA TYR A 132 11.27 -5.58 -5.86
C TYR A 132 11.67 -6.72 -4.91
N GLN A 133 11.71 -6.43 -3.61
CA GLN A 133 11.97 -7.39 -2.56
C GLN A 133 10.70 -7.60 -1.71
N PRO A 134 10.26 -8.86 -1.53
CA PRO A 134 9.12 -9.19 -0.68
C PRO A 134 9.24 -8.61 0.74
N MET A 135 8.16 -7.99 1.23
CA MET A 135 8.05 -7.45 2.59
C MET A 135 7.38 -8.43 3.56
N MET A 136 6.68 -9.44 3.04
CA MET A 136 5.93 -10.42 3.83
C MET A 136 6.65 -11.78 3.89
N ARG A 137 6.61 -12.41 5.07
CA ARG A 137 7.16 -13.75 5.26
C ARG A 137 6.28 -14.81 4.59
N PRO A 138 6.86 -15.94 4.15
CA PRO A 138 6.07 -17.07 3.68
C PRO A 138 5.23 -17.67 4.82
N LEU A 139 4.01 -18.11 4.51
CA LEU A 139 3.09 -18.70 5.48
C LEU A 139 3.13 -20.24 5.52
N LEU A 140 3.69 -20.87 4.49
CA LEU A 140 3.77 -22.32 4.38
C LEU A 140 4.58 -22.93 5.53
N GLY A 141 4.03 -23.97 6.15
CA GLY A 141 4.66 -24.69 7.26
C GLY A 141 4.35 -24.14 8.65
N LEU A 142 3.61 -23.02 8.74
CA LEU A 142 3.08 -22.50 10.00
C LEU A 142 1.80 -23.26 10.40
N SER A 143 1.47 -23.25 11.70
CA SER A 143 0.13 -23.66 12.15
C SER A 143 -0.93 -22.62 11.76
N ALA A 144 -2.21 -23.00 11.66
CA ALA A 144 -3.28 -22.09 11.25
C ALA A 144 -3.35 -20.81 12.11
N ASP A 145 -3.15 -20.90 13.42
CA ASP A 145 -3.13 -19.73 14.32
C ASP A 145 -1.89 -18.85 14.11
N GLU A 146 -0.75 -19.43 13.74
CA GLU A 146 0.48 -18.69 13.40
C GLU A 146 0.37 -18.01 12.04
N VAL A 147 -0.31 -18.63 11.07
CA VAL A 147 -0.59 -18.06 9.74
C VAL A 147 -1.31 -16.72 9.89
N ASP A 148 -2.43 -16.70 10.62
CA ASP A 148 -3.21 -15.48 10.84
C ASP A 148 -2.36 -14.40 11.53
N ARG A 149 -1.57 -14.80 12.54
CA ARG A 149 -0.72 -13.87 13.28
C ARG A 149 0.36 -13.25 12.38
N VAL A 150 1.08 -14.08 11.63
CA VAL A 150 2.18 -13.63 10.75
C VAL A 150 1.64 -12.76 9.62
N PHE A 151 0.51 -13.14 9.02
CA PHE A 151 -0.14 -12.34 7.99
C PHE A 151 -0.48 -10.94 8.51
N LEU A 152 -1.12 -10.83 9.68
CA LEU A 152 -1.47 -9.52 10.26
C LEU A 152 -0.25 -8.69 10.69
N GLU A 153 0.83 -9.34 11.16
CA GLU A 153 2.09 -8.67 11.51
C GLU A 153 2.76 -8.04 10.28
N ASP A 154 2.70 -8.73 9.13
CA ASP A 154 3.43 -8.35 7.92
C ASP A 154 2.58 -7.47 6.98
N MET A 155 1.27 -7.73 6.88
CA MET A 155 0.36 -6.96 6.00
C MET A 155 0.13 -5.54 6.55
N HIS A 156 0.24 -5.34 7.86
CA HIS A 156 0.12 -4.01 8.46
C HIS A 156 1.21 -3.02 7.96
N PRO A 157 2.53 -3.30 8.08
CA PRO A 157 3.56 -2.43 7.50
C PRO A 157 3.54 -2.43 5.96
N HIS A 158 3.13 -3.52 5.31
CA HIS A 158 2.93 -3.55 3.85
C HIS A 158 1.91 -2.50 3.39
N HIS A 159 0.72 -2.48 4.00
CA HIS A 159 -0.30 -1.46 3.70
C HIS A 159 0.14 -0.04 4.06
N MET A 160 0.89 0.12 5.15
CA MET A 160 1.45 1.43 5.51
C MET A 160 2.38 1.99 4.43
N HIS A 161 3.14 1.13 3.74
CA HIS A 161 3.99 1.52 2.63
C HIS A 161 3.13 2.02 1.46
N ALA A 162 2.16 1.23 1.00
CA ALA A 162 1.25 1.61 -0.08
C ALA A 162 0.52 2.96 0.19
N ILE A 163 0.06 3.18 1.42
CA ILE A 163 -0.54 4.46 1.83
C ILE A 163 0.47 5.61 1.76
N MET A 164 1.70 5.39 2.24
CA MET A 164 2.74 6.42 2.23
C MET A 164 3.15 6.78 0.80
N SER A 165 3.41 5.79 -0.05
CA SER A 165 3.74 5.99 -1.47
C SER A 165 2.64 6.74 -2.20
N SER A 166 1.37 6.38 -1.96
CA SER A 166 0.22 7.06 -2.57
C SER A 166 0.10 8.52 -2.11
N ARG A 167 0.34 8.80 -0.82
CA ARG A 167 0.37 10.18 -0.32
C ARG A 167 1.53 10.98 -0.89
N MET A 168 2.70 10.36 -1.01
CA MET A 168 3.88 11.02 -1.58
C MET A 168 3.68 11.35 -3.05
N LEU A 169 3.10 10.45 -3.84
CA LEU A 169 2.71 10.74 -5.22
C LEU A 169 1.84 12.00 -5.28
N LEU A 170 0.75 12.03 -4.50
CA LEU A 170 -0.20 13.15 -4.47
C LEU A 170 0.41 14.46 -3.95
N TRP A 171 1.48 14.39 -3.15
CA TRP A 171 2.16 15.58 -2.59
C TRP A 171 3.42 15.99 -3.34
N SER A 172 3.91 15.16 -4.26
CA SER A 172 5.17 15.38 -5.00
C SER A 172 5.16 16.66 -5.84
N GLY A 173 3.97 17.12 -6.23
CA GLY A 173 3.82 18.20 -7.22
C GLY A 173 4.19 17.77 -8.63
N ALA A 174 4.37 16.46 -8.87
CA ALA A 174 4.49 15.88 -10.19
C ALA A 174 3.18 16.06 -10.97
N ASP A 175 3.28 16.00 -12.30
CA ASP A 175 2.12 15.90 -13.17
C ASP A 175 1.59 14.46 -13.07
N VAL A 176 0.46 14.28 -12.40
CA VAL A 176 -0.19 12.99 -12.16
C VAL A 176 -1.52 13.00 -12.88
N SER A 177 -1.79 11.98 -13.67
CA SER A 177 -3.03 11.78 -14.40
C SER A 177 -4.19 11.63 -13.41
N ASP A 178 -5.33 12.24 -13.72
CA ASP A 178 -6.50 12.27 -12.82
C ASP A 178 -6.92 10.86 -12.37
N ASP A 179 -6.87 9.87 -13.27
CA ASP A 179 -7.25 8.49 -12.96
C ASP A 179 -6.23 7.76 -12.06
N VAL A 180 -4.94 8.07 -12.16
CA VAL A 180 -3.92 7.55 -11.24
C VAL A 180 -4.00 8.26 -9.87
N ALA A 181 -4.34 9.55 -9.85
CA ALA A 181 -4.61 10.26 -8.60
C ALA A 181 -5.83 9.66 -7.88
N ASP A 182 -6.92 9.36 -8.61
CA ASP A 182 -8.11 8.69 -8.08
C ASP A 182 -7.77 7.31 -7.50
N LEU A 183 -6.93 6.52 -8.19
CA LEU A 183 -6.42 5.24 -7.67
C LEU A 183 -5.66 5.45 -6.34
N ALA A 184 -4.72 6.40 -6.29
CA ALA A 184 -3.93 6.67 -5.09
C ALA A 184 -4.80 7.07 -3.90
N GLU A 185 -5.84 7.88 -4.12
CA GLU A 185 -6.82 8.22 -3.08
C GLU A 185 -7.63 7.00 -2.62
N ALA A 186 -8.05 6.14 -3.56
CA ALA A 186 -8.76 4.90 -3.26
C ALA A 186 -7.91 3.95 -2.39
N ILE A 187 -6.64 3.73 -2.76
CA ILE A 187 -5.68 2.92 -1.99
C ILE A 187 -5.48 3.49 -0.59
N ILE A 188 -5.34 4.81 -0.44
CA ILE A 188 -5.22 5.44 0.88
C ILE A 188 -6.44 5.13 1.74
N ALA A 189 -7.64 5.22 1.17
CA ALA A 189 -8.90 5.03 1.89
C ALA A 189 -9.12 3.56 2.29
N SER A 190 -9.02 2.62 1.35
CA SER A 190 -9.24 1.19 1.59
C SER A 190 -8.21 0.65 2.57
N GLN A 191 -6.92 0.82 2.29
CA GLN A 191 -5.87 0.23 3.09
C GLN A 191 -5.76 0.83 4.49
N SER A 192 -6.18 2.10 4.69
CA SER A 192 -6.31 2.69 6.05
C SER A 192 -7.42 2.02 6.86
N ALA A 193 -8.54 1.68 6.22
CA ALA A 193 -9.63 0.97 6.85
C ALA A 193 -9.21 -0.46 7.21
N GLU A 194 -8.51 -1.14 6.31
CA GLU A 194 -7.97 -2.49 6.53
C GLU A 194 -6.93 -2.53 7.65
N ILE A 195 -6.03 -1.56 7.73
CA ILE A 195 -5.10 -1.40 8.87
C ILE A 195 -5.84 -1.30 10.20
N THR A 196 -6.95 -0.57 10.22
CA THR A 196 -7.77 -0.42 11.44
C THR A 196 -8.44 -1.75 11.81
N LEU A 197 -8.90 -2.50 10.81
CA LEU A 197 -9.50 -3.82 10.98
C LEU A 197 -8.47 -4.84 11.50
N MET A 198 -7.32 -4.96 10.83
CA MET A 198 -6.22 -5.82 11.24
C MET A 198 -5.74 -5.51 12.66
N GLY A 199 -5.58 -4.22 12.99
CA GLY A 199 -5.16 -3.79 14.33
C GLY A 199 -6.17 -4.14 15.43
N ARG A 200 -7.47 -4.16 15.10
CA ARG A 200 -8.52 -4.60 16.01
C ARG A 200 -8.44 -6.11 16.24
N TRP A 201 -8.45 -6.90 15.17
CA TRP A 201 -8.37 -8.36 15.24
C TRP A 201 -7.14 -8.83 15.99
N TYR A 202 -5.98 -8.24 15.70
CA TYR A 202 -4.75 -8.59 16.38
C TYR A 202 -4.82 -8.37 17.90
N ARG A 203 -5.47 -7.29 18.34
CA ARG A 203 -5.69 -7.00 19.77
C ARG A 203 -6.67 -7.98 20.40
N GLU A 204 -7.77 -8.27 19.71
CA GLU A 204 -8.80 -9.17 20.20
C GLU A 204 -8.31 -10.61 20.32
N TRP A 205 -7.49 -11.08 19.38
CA TRP A 205 -7.05 -12.48 19.33
C TRP A 205 -5.73 -12.73 20.05
N TYR A 206 -4.81 -11.75 20.10
CA TYR A 206 -3.46 -11.94 20.65
C TYR A 206 -3.11 -11.00 21.81
N GLY A 207 -4.07 -10.19 22.29
CA GLY A 207 -3.90 -9.35 23.48
C GLY A 207 -2.82 -8.26 23.36
N SER A 208 -2.42 -7.89 22.14
CA SER A 208 -1.35 -6.91 21.86
C SER A 208 -1.69 -6.04 20.65
N THR A 209 -0.89 -5.03 20.33
CA THR A 209 -0.98 -4.35 19.02
C THR A 209 0.01 -4.98 18.05
N PRO A 210 -0.29 -5.03 16.73
CA PRO A 210 0.70 -5.41 15.73
C PRO A 210 1.95 -4.56 15.95
N MET A 211 3.11 -5.20 16.12
CA MET A 211 4.34 -4.46 16.35
C MET A 211 4.72 -3.72 15.07
N GLY A 212 4.99 -2.41 15.16
CA GLY A 212 5.69 -1.71 14.08
C GLY A 212 7.07 -2.34 13.84
N MET A 213 7.63 -2.12 12.65
CA MET A 213 8.88 -2.70 12.11
C MET A 213 10.01 -3.00 13.12
N HIS A 214 10.16 -2.19 14.19
CA HIS A 214 11.15 -2.37 15.25
C HIS A 214 10.96 -3.61 16.17
N GLY A 215 9.75 -4.19 16.24
CA GLY A 215 9.46 -5.30 17.15
C GLY A 215 9.81 -6.70 16.61
N ALA A 216 9.79 -6.87 15.29
CA ALA A 216 10.03 -8.17 14.64
C ALA A 216 11.47 -8.65 14.82
N MET A 217 12.46 -7.75 14.85
CA MET A 217 13.88 -8.08 15.06
C MET A 217 14.19 -8.66 16.45
N MET A 218 13.35 -8.43 17.46
CA MET A 218 13.64 -8.83 18.85
C MET A 218 13.23 -10.27 19.20
N ARG A 219 12.48 -10.97 18.34
CA ARG A 219 12.04 -12.36 18.58
C ARG A 219 12.90 -13.43 17.88
N GLY A 220 13.93 -13.03 17.15
CA GLY A 220 14.93 -13.96 16.59
C GLY A 220 15.99 -14.40 17.62
N ARG A 221 15.58 -15.06 18.71
CA ARG A 221 16.49 -15.78 19.62
C ARG A 221 15.84 -17.04 20.17
#